data_AF-A0AAW2CKE5-F1
#
_entry.id   AF-A0AAW2CKE5-F1
#
_cell.length_a   1.000
_cell.length_b   1.000
_cell.length_c   1.000
_cell.angle_alpha   90.00
_cell.angle_beta   90.00
_cell.angle_gamma   90.00
#
_symmetry.space_group_name_H-M   'P 1'
#
loop_
_entity.id
_entity.type
_entity.pdbx_description
1 polymer ?
#
loop_
_entity_poly.entity_id
_entity_poly.type
_entity_poly.pdbx_seq_one_letter_code
_entity_poly.pdbx_strand_id
1 'polypeptide(L)'
;MEIDNSKPLIITGSSLGGSVASLFTLWLLETINFSITKRPLCSTFGSPLIGDSGLQNAILKYPTWSSCFLHVVSDQDPVPRVLNTNVYKPFGTFLLFSESECGCFEDSQTILELLMATYSECPGNQNPNQILELYRKIVEYLNHKETEKPSSGQNDLKKQIVASSLTEDSLFWAHAEEARISVARISHKGGSVMEKESLNCKLIEFENYVLDLMKNYAVLPEIFLTGTSFMKWWEEYRKIKGTSYSLNLANLMNNAENYDKYATGCLVIH
;
A
#
# COMPACT_ATOMS: atom_id res chain seq x y z
N MET A 1 -11.98 -10.16 21.37
CA MET A 1 -12.13 -10.75 20.02
C MET A 1 -12.13 -12.26 20.21
N GLU A 2 -13.24 -12.92 19.92
CA GLU A 2 -13.32 -14.39 20.01
C GLU A 2 -12.89 -14.95 18.67
N ILE A 3 -11.73 -15.61 18.63
CA ILE A 3 -11.18 -16.18 17.40
C ILE A 3 -11.62 -17.64 17.33
N ASP A 4 -12.30 -18.01 16.25
CA ASP A 4 -12.65 -19.40 15.96
C ASP A 4 -11.38 -20.21 15.67
N ASN A 5 -11.02 -21.10 16.59
CA ASN A 5 -9.79 -21.89 16.55
C ASN A 5 -9.70 -22.84 15.33
N SER A 6 -10.81 -23.07 14.62
CA SER A 6 -10.84 -23.97 13.46
C SER A 6 -10.37 -23.28 12.16
N LYS A 7 -10.48 -21.95 12.08
CA LYS A 7 -10.22 -21.17 10.86
C LYS A 7 -8.82 -20.56 10.87
N PRO A 8 -8.08 -20.64 9.75
CA PRO A 8 -6.81 -19.91 9.64
C PRO A 8 -7.09 -18.41 9.66
N LEU A 9 -6.29 -17.66 10.42
CA LEU A 9 -6.35 -16.20 10.48
C LEU A 9 -5.29 -15.62 9.56
N ILE A 10 -5.71 -14.78 8.62
CA ILE A 10 -4.79 -14.01 7.76
C ILE A 10 -4.91 -12.54 8.16
N ILE A 11 -3.78 -11.93 8.50
CA ILE A 11 -3.65 -10.49 8.71
C ILE A 11 -2.88 -9.94 7.52
N THR A 12 -3.33 -8.84 6.93
CA THR A 12 -2.69 -8.26 5.76
C THR A 12 -2.70 -6.75 5.81
N GLY A 13 -1.80 -6.15 5.06
CA GLY A 13 -1.72 -4.71 4.86
C GLY A 13 -0.70 -4.37 3.80
N SER A 14 -0.90 -3.22 3.14
CA SER A 14 0.04 -2.63 2.20
C SER A 14 0.68 -1.40 2.84
N SER A 15 1.89 -1.03 2.44
CA SER A 15 2.54 0.21 2.89
C SER A 15 2.58 0.26 4.44
N LEU A 16 2.23 1.37 5.07
CA LEU A 16 2.13 1.47 6.54
C LEU A 16 1.11 0.51 7.14
N GLY A 17 0.02 0.22 6.42
CA GLY A 17 -0.97 -0.76 6.87
C GLY A 17 -0.35 -2.14 7.09
N GLY A 18 0.67 -2.50 6.30
CA GLY A 18 1.44 -3.74 6.50
C GLY A 18 2.34 -3.71 7.74
N SER A 19 2.91 -2.55 8.09
CA SER A 19 3.60 -2.35 9.38
C SER A 19 2.65 -2.54 10.56
N VAL A 20 1.45 -1.95 10.49
CA VAL A 20 0.41 -2.12 11.52
C VAL A 20 -0.04 -3.57 11.62
N ALA A 21 -0.29 -4.24 10.48
CA ALA A 21 -0.62 -5.66 10.41
C ALA A 21 0.45 -6.54 11.08
N SER A 22 1.73 -6.22 10.86
CA SER A 22 2.86 -6.96 11.46
C SER A 22 2.91 -6.76 12.98
N LEU A 23 2.80 -5.53 13.46
CA LEU A 23 2.74 -5.22 14.91
C LEU A 23 1.53 -5.89 15.59
N PHE A 24 0.36 -5.85 14.95
CA PHE A 24 -0.84 -6.50 15.45
C PHE A 24 -0.66 -8.02 15.52
N THR A 25 0.02 -8.61 14.54
CA THR A 25 0.34 -10.04 14.56
C THR A 25 1.30 -10.40 15.69
N LEU A 26 2.33 -9.58 15.95
CA LEU A 26 3.22 -9.77 17.10
C LEU A 26 2.44 -9.72 18.43
N TRP A 27 1.54 -8.75 18.58
CA TRP A 27 0.66 -8.66 19.74
C TRP A 27 -0.24 -9.91 19.89
N LEU A 28 -0.79 -10.44 18.80
CA LEU A 28 -1.55 -11.69 18.83
C LEU A 28 -0.67 -12.88 19.25
N LEU A 29 0.54 -13.01 18.71
CA LEU A 29 1.50 -14.07 19.03
C LEU A 29 1.93 -14.05 20.51
N GLU A 30 1.99 -12.87 21.11
CA GLU A 30 2.26 -12.69 22.55
C GLU A 30 1.04 -13.04 23.42
N THR A 31 -0.16 -12.67 22.98
CA THR A 31 -1.38 -12.75 23.82
C THR A 31 -2.13 -14.07 23.71
N ILE A 32 -2.00 -14.79 22.59
CA ILE A 32 -2.78 -15.99 22.30
C ILE A 32 -1.90 -17.24 22.33
N ASN A 33 -2.39 -18.28 23.02
CA ASN A 33 -1.72 -19.57 23.04
C ASN A 33 -2.03 -20.38 21.76
N PHE A 34 -1.12 -20.28 20.78
CA PHE A 34 -1.19 -21.02 19.51
C PHE A 34 -0.74 -22.49 19.59
N SER A 35 -0.65 -23.08 20.79
CA SER A 35 -0.52 -24.55 20.92
C SER A 35 -1.81 -25.30 20.64
N ILE A 36 -2.96 -24.63 20.78
CA ILE A 36 -4.31 -25.19 20.59
C ILE A 36 -5.09 -24.53 19.45
N THR A 37 -4.53 -23.49 18.83
CA THR A 37 -5.15 -22.71 17.75
C THR A 37 -4.19 -22.64 16.56
N LYS A 38 -4.72 -22.48 15.34
CA LYS A 38 -3.88 -22.30 14.16
C LYS A 38 -3.16 -20.95 14.24
N ARG A 39 -1.85 -20.94 13.98
CA ARG A 39 -1.06 -19.71 13.93
C ARG A 39 -1.57 -18.77 12.84
N PRO A 40 -1.50 -17.44 13.07
CA PRO A 40 -1.84 -16.47 12.05
C PRO A 40 -0.79 -16.48 10.94
N LEU A 41 -1.19 -16.06 9.75
CA LEU A 41 -0.28 -15.65 8.69
C LEU A 41 -0.45 -14.15 8.47
N CYS A 42 0.62 -13.40 8.69
CA CYS A 42 0.72 -12.01 8.31
C CYS A 42 1.35 -11.91 6.92
N SER A 43 0.59 -11.45 5.92
CA SER A 43 1.08 -11.22 4.56
C SER A 43 1.06 -9.73 4.27
N THR A 44 2.20 -9.10 4.04
CA THR A 44 2.28 -7.65 3.83
C THR A 44 2.85 -7.31 2.47
N PHE A 45 2.49 -6.16 1.89
CA PHE A 45 2.86 -5.77 0.53
C PHE A 45 3.54 -4.40 0.51
N GLY A 46 4.78 -4.33 0.03
CA GLY A 46 5.53 -3.07 -0.07
C GLY A 46 5.66 -2.32 1.27
N SER A 47 5.68 -3.05 2.39
CA SER A 47 5.67 -2.46 3.72
C SER A 47 7.05 -1.98 4.16
N PRO A 48 7.14 -0.88 4.93
CA PRO A 48 8.39 -0.50 5.57
C PRO A 48 8.84 -1.55 6.59
N LEU A 49 10.16 -1.72 6.74
CA LEU A 49 10.74 -2.51 7.83
C LEU A 49 10.32 -1.92 9.18
N ILE A 50 10.04 -2.78 10.16
CA ILE A 50 9.67 -2.37 11.51
C ILE A 50 10.61 -2.96 12.55
N GLY A 51 10.96 -2.14 13.53
CA GLY A 51 11.81 -2.52 14.65
C GLY A 51 13.30 -2.66 14.32
N ASP A 52 14.07 -2.63 15.38
CA ASP A 52 15.53 -2.64 15.35
C ASP A 52 16.08 -4.06 15.61
N SER A 53 17.39 -4.14 15.85
CA SER A 53 18.02 -5.40 16.25
C SER A 53 17.45 -5.99 17.54
N GLY A 54 16.93 -5.17 18.45
CA GLY A 54 16.29 -5.62 19.68
C GLY A 54 15.00 -6.38 19.37
N LEU A 55 14.14 -5.84 18.51
CA LEU A 55 12.92 -6.51 18.08
C LEU A 55 13.22 -7.79 17.30
N GLN A 56 14.15 -7.73 16.34
CA GLN A 56 14.55 -8.90 15.56
C GLN A 56 15.02 -10.04 16.48
N ASN A 57 15.89 -9.74 17.44
CA ASN A 57 16.37 -10.71 18.42
C ASN A 57 15.24 -11.23 19.31
N ALA A 58 14.26 -10.40 19.67
CA ALA A 58 13.10 -10.83 20.45
C ALA A 58 12.24 -11.84 19.68
N ILE A 59 12.00 -11.61 18.39
CA ILE A 59 11.24 -12.53 17.53
C ILE A 59 12.00 -13.85 17.35
N LEU A 60 13.31 -13.80 17.11
CA LEU A 60 14.15 -15.00 16.91
C LEU A 60 14.22 -15.91 18.15
N LYS A 61 13.95 -15.40 19.35
CA LYS A 61 13.82 -16.24 20.56
C LYS A 61 12.66 -17.22 20.49
N TYR A 62 11.67 -16.97 19.62
CA TYR A 62 10.51 -17.81 19.41
C TYR A 62 10.57 -18.44 18.00
N PRO A 63 11.04 -19.69 17.86
CA PRO A 63 11.36 -20.28 16.55
C PRO A 63 10.21 -20.29 15.54
N THR A 64 8.96 -20.29 16.01
CA THR A 64 7.76 -20.35 15.18
C THR A 64 7.21 -18.98 14.80
N TRP A 65 7.64 -17.89 15.44
CA TRP A 65 7.11 -16.56 15.19
C TRP A 65 7.50 -16.05 13.82
N SER A 66 8.77 -16.21 13.40
CA SER A 66 9.23 -15.78 12.08
C SER A 66 8.41 -16.40 10.94
N SER A 67 7.99 -17.67 11.07
CA SER A 67 7.16 -18.35 10.07
C SER A 67 5.74 -17.80 9.92
N CYS A 68 5.32 -16.88 10.80
CA CYS A 68 4.02 -16.23 10.72
C CYS A 68 4.04 -14.99 9.82
N PHE A 69 5.19 -14.60 9.26
CA PHE A 69 5.34 -13.35 8.50
C PHE A 69 5.84 -13.62 7.09
N LEU A 70 5.10 -13.11 6.11
CA LEU A 70 5.45 -13.07 4.70
C LEU A 70 5.41 -11.62 4.21
N HIS A 71 6.57 -11.08 3.87
CA HIS A 71 6.73 -9.73 3.35
C HIS A 71 6.94 -9.79 1.85
N VAL A 72 5.93 -9.40 1.08
CA VAL A 72 5.97 -9.32 -0.37
C VAL A 72 6.51 -7.96 -0.77
N VAL A 73 7.59 -7.95 -1.56
CA VAL A 73 8.27 -6.72 -1.99
C VAL A 73 8.57 -6.77 -3.48
N SER A 74 8.16 -5.75 -4.22
CA SER A 74 8.53 -5.55 -5.61
C SER A 74 9.82 -4.74 -5.74
N ASP A 75 10.61 -5.04 -6.78
CA ASP A 75 11.70 -4.20 -7.30
C ASP A 75 11.23 -2.82 -7.82
N GLN A 76 9.93 -2.54 -7.82
CA GLN A 76 9.34 -1.22 -8.05
C GLN A 76 8.77 -0.54 -6.79
N ASP A 77 8.75 -1.22 -5.63
CA ASP A 77 8.17 -0.65 -4.41
C ASP A 77 9.09 0.42 -3.80
N PRO A 78 8.62 1.68 -3.65
CA PRO A 78 9.47 2.75 -3.13
C PRO A 78 9.59 2.71 -1.59
N VAL A 79 8.62 2.09 -0.90
CA VAL A 79 8.44 2.21 0.55
C VAL A 79 9.43 1.39 1.39
N PRO A 80 9.73 0.11 1.09
CA PRO A 80 10.72 -0.67 1.84
C PRO A 80 12.13 -0.06 1.81
N ARG A 81 12.36 0.93 0.93
CA ARG A 81 13.65 1.53 0.60
C ARG A 81 13.93 2.85 1.30
N VAL A 82 12.92 3.46 1.92
CA VAL A 82 12.99 4.83 2.45
C VAL A 82 13.44 4.85 3.92
N LEU A 83 13.25 3.77 4.67
CA LEU A 83 13.66 3.69 6.06
C LEU A 83 15.13 3.30 6.19
N ASN A 84 15.84 3.98 7.10
CA ASN A 84 17.26 3.75 7.35
C ASN A 84 17.51 2.28 7.76
N THR A 85 17.95 1.48 6.81
CA THR A 85 18.27 0.05 6.92
C THR A 85 19.39 -0.25 7.93
N ASN A 86 20.13 0.78 8.37
CA ASN A 86 21.09 0.63 9.47
C ASN A 86 20.40 0.50 10.83
N VAL A 87 19.23 1.11 10.99
CA VAL A 87 18.44 1.10 12.23
C VAL A 87 17.44 -0.06 12.22
N TYR A 88 16.69 -0.21 11.13
CA TYR A 88 15.63 -1.21 11.04
C TYR A 88 16.13 -2.55 10.52
N LYS A 89 15.63 -3.66 11.08
CA LYS A 89 16.07 -5.02 10.73
C LYS A 89 14.91 -5.87 10.20
N PRO A 90 15.11 -6.65 9.12
CA PRO A 90 14.07 -7.54 8.62
C PRO A 90 13.88 -8.75 9.54
N PHE A 91 12.66 -9.27 9.59
CA PHE A 91 12.33 -10.53 10.23
C PHE A 91 11.25 -11.25 9.40
N GLY A 92 11.11 -12.56 9.59
CA GLY A 92 10.20 -13.37 8.78
C GLY A 92 10.73 -13.64 7.38
N THR A 93 9.84 -14.13 6.51
CA THR A 93 10.18 -14.49 5.14
C THR A 93 9.87 -13.32 4.20
N PHE A 94 10.85 -12.93 3.39
CA PHE A 94 10.67 -11.93 2.34
C PHE A 94 10.56 -12.63 0.99
N LEU A 95 9.51 -12.30 0.25
CA LEU A 95 9.30 -12.73 -1.11
C LEU A 95 9.49 -11.53 -2.03
N LEU A 96 10.65 -11.47 -2.68
CA LEU A 96 11.04 -10.41 -3.59
C LEU A 96 10.61 -10.78 -5.02
N PHE A 97 10.03 -9.81 -5.74
CA PHE A 97 9.57 -9.96 -7.11
C PHE A 97 10.13 -8.85 -8.02
N SER A 98 10.62 -9.24 -9.19
CA SER A 98 10.85 -8.36 -10.35
C SER A 98 9.94 -8.77 -11.51
N GLU A 99 10.00 -8.04 -12.63
CA GLU A 99 9.21 -8.38 -13.82
C GLU A 99 9.55 -9.77 -14.40
N SER A 100 10.73 -10.32 -14.11
CA SER A 100 11.21 -11.59 -14.67
C SER A 100 11.55 -12.66 -13.63
N GLU A 101 11.74 -12.30 -12.36
CA GLU A 101 12.25 -13.22 -11.34
C GLU A 101 11.54 -13.05 -10.00
N CYS A 102 11.50 -14.11 -9.20
CA CYS A 102 11.07 -14.03 -7.81
C CYS A 102 11.92 -14.93 -6.91
N GLY A 103 12.07 -14.54 -5.65
CA GLY A 103 12.86 -15.30 -4.68
C GLY A 103 12.35 -15.12 -3.26
N CYS A 104 12.34 -16.21 -2.49
CA CYS A 104 12.07 -16.19 -1.06
C CYS A 104 13.38 -16.18 -0.27
N PHE A 105 13.48 -15.27 0.69
CA PHE A 105 14.66 -15.08 1.53
C PHE A 105 14.24 -14.98 3.00
N GLU A 106 15.03 -15.58 3.87
CA GLU A 106 14.84 -15.51 5.34
C GLU A 106 16.07 -14.92 6.04
N ASP A 107 17.23 -14.96 5.37
CA ASP A 107 18.47 -14.41 5.90
C ASP A 107 18.42 -12.88 5.92
N SER A 108 18.53 -12.31 7.12
CA SER A 108 18.40 -10.86 7.34
C SER A 108 19.41 -10.04 6.55
N GLN A 109 20.65 -10.53 6.40
CA GLN A 109 21.70 -9.78 5.73
C GLN A 109 21.45 -9.75 4.22
N THR A 110 21.12 -10.91 3.64
CA THR A 110 20.74 -11.07 2.24
C THR A 110 19.53 -10.20 1.89
N ILE A 111 18.51 -10.18 2.75
CA ILE A 111 17.32 -9.33 2.55
C ILE A 111 17.72 -7.86 2.51
N LEU A 112 18.54 -7.39 3.46
CA LEU A 112 18.99 -5.99 3.48
C LEU A 112 19.80 -5.64 2.24
N GLU A 113 20.71 -6.50 1.81
CA GLU A 113 21.52 -6.30 0.61
C GLU A 113 20.66 -6.21 -0.65
N LEU A 114 19.65 -7.08 -0.79
CA LEU A 114 18.71 -7.05 -1.92
C LEU A 114 17.82 -5.79 -1.90
N LEU A 115 17.31 -5.40 -0.73
CA LEU A 115 16.53 -4.16 -0.59
C LEU A 115 17.37 -2.91 -0.92
N MET A 116 18.67 -2.91 -0.60
CA MET A 116 19.58 -1.83 -0.98
C MET A 116 19.97 -1.85 -2.47
N ALA A 117 20.18 -3.04 -3.05
CA ALA A 117 20.51 -3.19 -4.46
C ALA A 117 19.38 -2.68 -5.36
N THR A 118 18.13 -3.07 -5.03
CA THR A 118 16.93 -2.61 -5.74
C THR A 118 16.69 -1.09 -5.64
N TYR A 119 17.23 -0.42 -4.61
CA TYR A 119 17.21 1.05 -4.52
C TYR A 119 18.17 1.72 -5.52
N SER A 120 19.35 1.12 -5.75
CA SER A 120 20.40 1.73 -6.56
C SER A 120 20.13 1.65 -8.08
N GLU A 121 19.29 0.70 -8.51
CA GLU A 121 18.97 0.47 -9.92
C GLU A 121 17.81 1.31 -10.46
N CYS A 122 17.04 2.01 -9.62
CA CYS A 122 15.93 2.86 -10.08
C CYS A 122 16.43 4.19 -10.68
N PRO A 123 16.31 4.41 -12.00
CA PRO A 123 16.65 5.68 -12.62
C PRO A 123 15.41 6.59 -12.56
N GLY A 124 15.24 7.36 -11.49
CA GLY A 124 14.17 8.37 -11.45
C GLY A 124 13.75 8.88 -10.07
N ASN A 125 14.37 9.97 -9.64
CA ASN A 125 13.73 11.18 -9.08
C ASN A 125 12.58 11.04 -8.03
N GLN A 126 12.62 10.10 -7.10
CA GLN A 126 11.78 10.15 -5.90
C GLN A 126 12.65 10.50 -4.70
N ASN A 127 12.43 11.68 -4.11
CA ASN A 127 13.16 12.11 -2.92
C ASN A 127 12.68 11.26 -1.73
N PRO A 128 13.54 10.41 -1.12
CA PRO A 128 13.16 9.56 0.02
C PRO A 128 12.55 10.37 1.17
N ASN A 129 12.97 11.63 1.30
CA ASN A 129 12.45 12.54 2.32
C ASN A 129 10.94 12.81 2.17
N GLN A 130 10.36 12.79 0.96
CA GLN A 130 8.92 13.04 0.78
C GLN A 130 8.05 11.89 1.32
N ILE A 131 8.45 10.64 1.07
CA ILE A 131 7.75 9.47 1.60
C ILE A 131 7.88 9.40 3.12
N LEU A 132 9.08 9.68 3.65
CA LEU A 132 9.30 9.74 5.10
C LEU A 132 8.45 10.84 5.77
N GLU A 133 8.37 12.01 5.16
CA GLU A 133 7.54 13.12 5.62
C GLU A 133 6.03 12.78 5.60
N LEU A 134 5.58 12.01 4.60
CA LEU A 134 4.21 11.51 4.56
C LEU A 134 3.93 10.57 5.74
N TYR A 135 4.81 9.61 6.00
CA TYR A 135 4.65 8.69 7.14
C TYR A 135 4.72 9.40 8.48
N ARG A 136 5.62 10.38 8.64
CA ARG A 136 5.70 11.22 9.84
C ARG A 136 4.36 11.89 10.15
N LYS A 137 3.74 12.51 9.14
CA LYS A 137 2.42 13.14 9.27
C LYS A 137 1.32 12.15 9.69
N ILE A 138 1.32 10.94 9.12
CA ILE A 138 0.35 9.90 9.47
C ILE A 138 0.52 9.48 10.94
N VAL A 139 1.76 9.27 11.41
CA VAL A 139 2.04 8.88 12.81
C VAL A 139 1.66 10.00 13.79
N GLU A 140 2.03 11.25 13.49
CA GLU A 140 1.66 12.42 14.31
C GLU A 140 0.14 12.52 14.48
N TYR A 141 -0.61 12.30 13.41
CA TYR A 141 -2.07 12.27 13.48
C TYR A 141 -2.60 11.15 14.37
N LEU A 142 -2.11 9.91 14.20
CA LEU A 142 -2.61 8.76 14.95
C LEU A 142 -2.44 8.99 16.46
N ASN A 143 -1.31 9.58 16.85
CA ASN A 143 -1.05 9.99 18.22
C ASN A 143 -2.04 11.07 18.71
N HIS A 144 -2.34 12.09 17.89
CA HIS A 144 -3.34 13.10 18.24
C HIS A 144 -4.74 12.50 18.44
N LYS A 145 -5.14 11.55 17.59
CA LYS A 145 -6.47 10.90 17.66
C LYS A 145 -6.65 10.03 18.90
N GLU A 146 -5.60 9.37 19.40
CA GLU A 146 -5.67 8.67 20.69
C GLU A 146 -5.92 9.63 21.86
N THR A 147 -5.55 10.91 21.72
CA THR A 147 -5.67 11.91 22.79
C THR A 147 -6.95 12.75 22.78
N GLU A 148 -7.74 12.77 21.68
CA GLU A 148 -8.95 13.59 21.57
C GLU A 148 -10.27 12.78 21.59
N LYS A 149 -11.22 13.15 22.48
CA LYS A 149 -12.61 12.64 22.47
C LYS A 149 -13.44 13.34 21.38
N PRO A 150 -14.38 12.64 20.71
CA PRO A 150 -15.07 13.19 19.55
C PRO A 150 -16.07 14.28 19.94
N SER A 151 -15.86 15.50 19.47
CA SER A 151 -16.86 16.58 19.50
C SER A 151 -17.27 16.97 18.07
N SER A 152 -18.51 17.44 17.94
CA SER A 152 -19.28 17.55 16.70
C SER A 152 -18.78 18.67 15.77
N GLY A 153 -18.17 18.29 14.63
CA GLY A 153 -17.81 19.19 13.53
C GLY A 153 -17.61 18.43 12.21
N GLN A 154 -18.66 17.77 11.71
CA GLN A 154 -18.56 16.65 10.76
C GLN A 154 -18.03 16.97 9.33
N ASN A 155 -17.84 18.23 8.93
CA ASN A 155 -17.37 18.57 7.57
C ASN A 155 -15.91 19.04 7.49
N ASP A 156 -15.39 19.72 8.51
CA ASP A 156 -13.96 20.06 8.58
C ASP A 156 -13.14 18.90 9.17
N LEU A 157 -13.75 18.12 10.06
CA LEU A 157 -13.17 16.88 10.55
C LEU A 157 -13.01 15.85 9.43
N LYS A 158 -13.97 15.73 8.49
CA LYS A 158 -13.84 14.84 7.32
C LYS A 158 -12.68 15.24 6.40
N LYS A 159 -12.41 16.53 6.23
CA LYS A 159 -11.24 17.02 5.46
C LYS A 159 -9.91 16.77 6.20
N GLN A 160 -9.89 16.90 7.53
CA GLN A 160 -8.76 16.49 8.37
C GLN A 160 -8.57 14.97 8.45
N ILE A 161 -9.66 14.20 8.36
CA ILE A 161 -9.68 12.74 8.44
C ILE A 161 -8.96 12.11 7.23
N VAL A 162 -8.78 12.82 6.13
CA VAL A 162 -8.32 12.18 4.88
C VAL A 162 -6.84 12.40 4.62
N ALA A 163 -6.28 13.40 5.27
CA ALA A 163 -4.87 13.35 5.60
C ALA A 163 -4.51 12.12 6.48
N SER A 164 -5.49 11.28 6.91
CA SER A 164 -5.30 10.40 8.05
C SER A 164 -6.10 9.08 8.15
N SER A 165 -6.89 8.67 7.15
CA SER A 165 -7.59 7.39 7.14
C SER A 165 -6.87 6.40 6.25
N LEU A 166 -6.59 5.18 6.72
CA LEU A 166 -6.32 4.03 5.85
C LEU A 166 -7.36 4.02 4.73
N THR A 167 -6.98 3.70 3.49
CA THR A 167 -7.95 3.50 2.41
C THR A 167 -9.07 2.59 2.93
N GLU A 168 -10.29 3.11 3.02
CA GLU A 168 -11.40 2.41 3.71
C GLU A 168 -11.66 1.04 3.08
N ASP A 169 -11.42 0.97 1.77
CA ASP A 169 -11.35 -0.28 1.05
C ASP A 169 -9.93 -0.87 1.08
N SER A 170 -9.75 -1.87 1.94
CA SER A 170 -8.52 -2.67 1.99
C SER A 170 -8.13 -3.32 0.65
N LEU A 171 -9.05 -3.43 -0.31
CA LEU A 171 -8.85 -4.02 -1.63
C LEU A 171 -8.51 -3.00 -2.72
N PHE A 172 -8.43 -1.71 -2.39
CA PHE A 172 -8.11 -0.65 -3.36
C PHE A 172 -6.91 -1.01 -4.25
N TRP A 173 -5.81 -1.45 -3.63
CA TRP A 173 -4.59 -1.80 -4.38
C TRP A 173 -4.76 -3.03 -5.27
N ALA A 174 -5.64 -3.98 -4.90
CA ALA A 174 -5.98 -5.10 -5.75
C ALA A 174 -6.78 -4.64 -6.98
N HIS A 175 -7.75 -3.73 -6.78
CA HIS A 175 -8.50 -3.12 -7.87
C HIS A 175 -7.61 -2.30 -8.82
N ALA A 176 -6.66 -1.53 -8.26
CA ALA A 176 -5.68 -0.77 -9.05
C ALA A 176 -4.81 -1.68 -9.92
N GLU A 177 -4.37 -2.82 -9.39
CA GLU A 177 -3.58 -3.78 -10.14
C GLU A 177 -4.40 -4.50 -11.23
N GLU A 178 -5.65 -4.87 -10.95
CA GLU A 178 -6.56 -5.44 -11.96
C GLU A 178 -6.82 -4.44 -13.11
N ALA A 179 -6.99 -3.16 -12.78
CA ALA A 179 -7.16 -2.10 -13.76
C ALA A 179 -5.90 -1.92 -14.61
N ARG A 180 -4.70 -1.95 -14.01
CA ARG A 180 -3.41 -1.88 -14.72
C ARG A 180 -3.26 -3.03 -15.72
N ILE A 181 -3.57 -4.26 -15.30
CA ILE A 181 -3.53 -5.44 -16.17
C ILE A 181 -4.55 -5.31 -17.32
N SER A 182 -5.73 -4.77 -17.04
CA SER A 182 -6.78 -4.57 -18.04
C SER A 182 -6.34 -3.58 -19.12
N VAL A 183 -5.68 -2.49 -18.74
CA VAL A 183 -5.07 -1.53 -19.69
C VAL A 183 -4.02 -2.20 -20.56
N ALA A 184 -3.10 -2.98 -19.97
CA ALA A 184 -2.07 -3.70 -20.71
C ALA A 184 -2.67 -4.68 -21.75
N ARG A 185 -3.78 -5.35 -21.41
CA ARG A 185 -4.51 -6.25 -22.33
C ARG A 185 -5.16 -5.52 -23.50
N ILE A 186 -5.74 -4.35 -23.29
CA ILE A 186 -6.32 -3.56 -24.39
C ILE A 186 -5.25 -3.16 -25.41
N SER A 187 -4.08 -2.78 -24.93
CA SER A 187 -2.92 -2.39 -25.75
C SER A 187 -2.31 -3.55 -26.54
N HIS A 188 -2.58 -4.80 -26.17
CA HIS A 188 -2.08 -5.97 -26.88
C HIS A 188 -2.74 -6.15 -28.26
N LYS A 189 -1.92 -6.41 -29.29
CA LYS A 189 -2.38 -6.69 -30.66
C LYS A 189 -2.80 -8.15 -30.76
N GLY A 190 -4.06 -8.44 -30.40
CA GLY A 190 -4.61 -9.81 -30.51
C GLY A 190 -6.00 -10.02 -29.88
N GLY A 191 -6.47 -9.11 -29.03
CA GLY A 191 -7.80 -9.23 -28.39
C GLY A 191 -8.95 -8.95 -29.36
N SER A 192 -10.07 -9.66 -29.17
CA SER A 192 -11.29 -9.45 -29.95
C SER A 192 -11.93 -8.09 -29.64
N VAL A 193 -12.75 -7.55 -30.55
CA VAL A 193 -13.44 -6.26 -30.34
C VAL A 193 -14.31 -6.30 -29.08
N MET A 194 -15.10 -7.36 -28.89
CA MET A 194 -15.96 -7.52 -27.72
C MET A 194 -15.17 -7.61 -26.40
N GLU A 195 -14.00 -8.25 -26.42
CA GLU A 195 -13.13 -8.32 -25.24
C GLU A 195 -12.59 -6.94 -24.85
N LYS A 196 -12.15 -6.16 -25.84
CA LYS A 196 -11.67 -4.79 -25.60
C LYS A 196 -12.78 -3.88 -25.09
N GLU A 197 -14.01 -4.03 -25.60
CA GLU A 197 -15.19 -3.31 -25.08
C GLU A 197 -15.49 -3.69 -23.63
N SER A 198 -15.47 -4.98 -23.30
CA SER A 198 -15.69 -5.46 -21.93
C SER A 198 -14.63 -4.92 -20.95
N LEU A 199 -13.35 -4.97 -21.32
CA LEU A 199 -12.26 -4.40 -20.51
C LEU A 199 -12.42 -2.89 -20.35
N ASN A 200 -12.85 -2.18 -21.40
CA ASN A 200 -13.08 -0.74 -21.33
C ASN A 200 -14.22 -0.38 -20.35
N CYS A 201 -15.29 -1.18 -20.26
CA CYS A 201 -16.32 -1.00 -19.24
C CYS A 201 -15.76 -1.14 -17.82
N LYS A 202 -14.96 -2.18 -17.56
CA LYS A 202 -14.31 -2.38 -16.25
C LYS A 202 -13.40 -1.21 -15.85
N LEU A 203 -12.71 -0.62 -16.82
CA LEU A 203 -11.85 0.54 -16.57
C LEU A 203 -12.66 1.80 -16.23
N ILE A 204 -13.83 1.99 -16.85
CA ILE A 204 -14.76 3.07 -16.50
C ILE A 204 -15.34 2.85 -15.10
N GLU A 205 -15.68 1.62 -14.74
CA GLU A 205 -16.13 1.26 -13.39
C GLU A 205 -15.05 1.58 -12.35
N PHE A 206 -13.80 1.17 -12.60
CA PHE A 206 -12.68 1.46 -11.70
C PHE A 206 -12.42 2.96 -11.57
N GLU A 207 -12.50 3.72 -12.66
CA GLU A 207 -12.39 5.16 -12.61
C GLU A 207 -13.48 5.83 -11.75
N ASN A 208 -14.74 5.43 -11.92
CA ASN A 208 -15.84 5.95 -11.12
C ASN A 208 -15.66 5.61 -9.65
N TYR A 209 -15.18 4.40 -9.35
CA TYR A 209 -14.81 3.95 -8.02
C TYR A 209 -13.73 4.85 -7.39
N VAL A 210 -12.63 5.11 -8.11
CA VAL A 210 -11.56 6.00 -7.65
C VAL A 210 -12.09 7.41 -7.42
N LEU A 211 -12.88 7.95 -8.36
CA LEU A 211 -13.44 9.28 -8.22
C LEU A 211 -14.35 9.40 -6.99
N ASP A 212 -15.18 8.39 -6.72
CA ASP A 212 -16.04 8.35 -5.53
C ASP A 212 -15.20 8.29 -4.24
N LEU A 213 -14.18 7.43 -4.20
CA LEU A 213 -13.24 7.38 -3.09
C LEU A 213 -12.56 8.73 -2.88
N MET A 214 -12.15 9.43 -3.94
CA MET A 214 -11.52 10.74 -3.81
C MET A 214 -12.52 11.82 -3.36
N LYS A 215 -13.77 11.81 -3.86
CA LYS A 215 -14.83 12.74 -3.43
C LYS A 215 -15.18 12.60 -1.96
N ASN A 216 -15.32 11.36 -1.52
CA ASN A 216 -15.54 11.00 -0.13
C ASN A 216 -14.25 11.01 0.67
N TYR A 217 -13.14 11.25 -0.02
CA TYR A 217 -11.81 11.29 0.50
C TYR A 217 -11.43 9.96 1.26
N ALA A 218 -12.05 8.84 0.91
CA ALA A 218 -11.85 7.52 1.49
C ALA A 218 -10.57 6.80 1.00
N VAL A 219 -9.66 7.51 0.33
CA VAL A 219 -8.38 6.99 -0.18
C VAL A 219 -7.23 7.94 0.14
N LEU A 220 -6.09 7.37 0.53
CA LEU A 220 -4.91 8.12 0.94
C LEU A 220 -4.21 8.82 -0.23
N PRO A 221 -3.50 9.95 0.02
CA PRO A 221 -2.68 10.60 -0.99
C PRO A 221 -1.52 9.74 -1.53
N GLU A 222 -1.19 8.62 -0.88
CA GLU A 222 -0.15 7.70 -1.33
C GLU A 222 -0.43 7.14 -2.73
N ILE A 223 -1.70 7.15 -3.18
CA ILE A 223 -2.04 6.70 -4.53
C ILE A 223 -1.37 7.55 -5.61
N PHE A 224 -1.06 8.83 -5.34
CA PHE A 224 -0.42 9.72 -6.31
C PHE A 224 1.10 9.57 -6.37
N LEU A 225 1.70 8.71 -5.54
CA LEU A 225 3.13 8.46 -5.59
C LEU A 225 3.49 7.84 -6.95
N THR A 226 4.53 8.39 -7.57
CA THR A 226 5.04 7.90 -8.85
C THR A 226 5.41 6.43 -8.74
N GLY A 227 5.14 5.65 -9.78
CA GLY A 227 5.49 4.22 -9.83
C GLY A 227 4.50 3.27 -9.15
N THR A 228 3.51 3.78 -8.40
CA THR A 228 2.40 2.96 -7.88
C THR A 228 1.56 2.35 -9.01
N SER A 229 0.90 1.21 -8.75
CA SER A 229 0.01 0.58 -9.74
C SER A 229 -1.09 1.54 -10.21
N PHE A 230 -1.59 2.41 -9.33
CA PHE A 230 -2.57 3.43 -9.69
C PHE A 230 -2.00 4.48 -10.65
N MET A 231 -0.82 5.05 -10.38
CA MET A 231 -0.22 6.04 -11.29
C MET A 231 0.19 5.43 -12.63
N LYS A 232 0.73 4.20 -12.62
CA LYS A 232 1.03 3.44 -13.85
C LYS A 232 -0.25 3.17 -14.66
N TRP A 233 -1.33 2.78 -14.00
CA TRP A 233 -2.64 2.64 -14.64
C TRP A 233 -3.10 3.96 -15.27
N TRP A 234 -3.05 5.07 -14.52
CA TRP A 234 -3.51 6.38 -14.99
C TRP A 234 -2.76 6.84 -16.24
N GLU A 235 -1.43 6.71 -16.24
CA GLU A 235 -0.55 7.09 -17.35
C GLU A 235 -0.87 6.35 -18.65
N GLU A 236 -1.19 5.07 -18.57
CA GLU A 236 -1.54 4.26 -19.75
C GLU A 236 -3.01 4.44 -20.13
N TYR A 237 -3.92 4.51 -19.15
CA TYR A 237 -5.35 4.69 -19.36
C TYR A 237 -5.66 5.99 -20.11
N ARG A 238 -5.03 7.11 -19.73
CA ARG A 238 -5.20 8.40 -20.42
C ARG A 238 -4.75 8.37 -21.88
N LYS A 239 -3.75 7.55 -22.23
CA LYS A 239 -3.29 7.38 -23.62
C LYS A 239 -4.33 6.66 -24.45
N ILE A 240 -4.99 5.65 -23.88
CA ILE A 240 -6.04 4.87 -24.54
C ILE A 240 -7.31 5.71 -24.76
N LYS A 241 -7.72 6.51 -23.77
CA LYS A 241 -8.94 7.33 -23.86
C LYS A 241 -8.79 8.55 -24.79
N GLY A 242 -7.56 9.05 -24.98
CA GLY A 242 -7.27 10.19 -25.86
C GLY A 242 -7.70 11.55 -25.29
N THR A 243 -7.57 12.61 -26.09
CA THR A 243 -7.76 14.01 -25.68
C THR A 243 -9.22 14.47 -25.64
N SER A 244 -10.15 13.72 -26.24
CA SER A 244 -11.57 14.06 -26.28
C SER A 244 -12.37 13.58 -25.07
N TYR A 245 -11.73 12.88 -24.14
CA TYR A 245 -12.41 12.26 -23.02
C TYR A 245 -12.38 13.16 -21.79
N SER A 246 -13.44 13.93 -21.57
CA SER A 246 -13.62 14.73 -20.35
C SER A 246 -14.24 13.87 -19.25
N LEU A 247 -13.37 13.28 -18.42
CA LEU A 247 -13.80 12.71 -17.15
C LEU A 247 -13.43 13.64 -16.01
N ASN A 248 -14.27 13.66 -14.99
CA ASN A 248 -14.03 14.40 -13.76
C ASN A 248 -12.69 14.00 -13.12
N LEU A 249 -12.30 12.72 -13.21
CA LEU A 249 -10.99 12.25 -12.77
C LEU A 249 -9.86 12.79 -13.65
N ALA A 250 -10.03 12.86 -14.97
CA ALA A 250 -9.01 13.39 -15.87
C ALA A 250 -8.68 14.86 -15.62
N ASN A 251 -9.69 15.69 -15.36
CA ASN A 251 -9.48 17.09 -14.99
C ASN A 251 -8.68 17.23 -13.69
N LEU A 252 -8.92 16.32 -12.74
CA LEU A 252 -8.23 16.28 -11.48
C LEU A 252 -6.77 15.85 -11.67
N MET A 253 -6.57 14.71 -12.34
CA MET A 253 -5.28 14.05 -12.50
C MET A 253 -4.36 14.69 -13.53
N ASN A 254 -4.87 15.57 -14.40
CA ASN A 254 -4.02 16.30 -15.35
C ASN A 254 -3.34 17.54 -14.72
N ASN A 255 -3.77 17.98 -13.52
CA ASN A 255 -3.15 19.09 -12.81
C ASN A 255 -2.42 18.58 -11.56
N ALA A 256 -1.09 18.57 -11.60
CA ALA A 256 -0.26 18.07 -10.50
C ALA A 256 -0.48 18.83 -9.18
N GLU A 257 -0.87 20.12 -9.22
CA GLU A 257 -1.19 20.87 -8.00
C GLU A 257 -2.38 20.27 -7.24
N ASN A 258 -3.25 19.52 -7.92
CA ASN A 258 -4.37 18.87 -7.27
C ASN A 258 -3.93 17.76 -6.33
N TYR A 259 -2.77 17.13 -6.56
CA TYR A 259 -2.25 16.09 -5.67
C TYR A 259 -1.88 16.67 -4.31
N ASP A 260 -1.19 17.81 -4.30
CA ASP A 260 -0.86 18.53 -3.08
C ASP A 260 -2.12 19.06 -2.40
N LYS A 261 -3.04 19.67 -3.16
CA LYS A 261 -4.32 20.15 -2.61
C LYS A 261 -5.16 19.01 -2.04
N TYR A 262 -5.14 17.82 -2.64
CA TYR A 262 -5.82 16.64 -2.10
C TYR A 262 -5.13 16.19 -0.81
N ALA A 263 -3.80 16.11 -0.79
CA ALA A 263 -3.03 15.72 0.38
C ALA A 263 -3.22 16.66 1.58
N THR A 264 -3.49 17.95 1.33
CA THR A 264 -3.82 18.93 2.38
C THR A 264 -5.31 19.05 2.68
N GLY A 265 -6.18 18.26 2.05
CA GLY A 265 -7.64 18.33 2.22
C GLY A 265 -8.27 19.62 1.68
N CYS A 266 -7.56 20.35 0.82
CA CYS A 266 -7.99 21.62 0.23
C CYS A 266 -8.66 21.44 -1.14
N LEU A 267 -8.66 20.24 -1.72
CA LEU A 267 -9.23 19.99 -3.03
C LEU A 267 -10.74 19.77 -2.95
N VAL A 268 -11.54 20.59 -3.65
CA VAL A 268 -12.99 20.36 -3.74
C VAL A 268 -13.28 19.61 -5.04
N ILE A 269 -13.85 18.41 -4.92
CA ILE A 269 -14.23 17.57 -6.06
C ILE A 269 -15.76 17.56 -6.11
N HIS A 270 -16.32 18.07 -7.21
CA HIS A 270 -17.77 18.15 -7.44
C HIS A 270 -18.31 16.91 -8.15
#